data_AF-A0A1I6L1E6-F1
#
_entry.id   AF-A0A1I6L1E6-F1
#
_cell.length_a   1.000
_cell.length_b   1.000
_cell.length_c   1.000
_cell.angle_alpha   90.00
_cell.angle_beta   90.00
_cell.angle_gamma   90.00
#
_symmetry.space_group_name_H-M   'P 1'
#
loop_
_entity.id
_entity.type
_entity.pdbx_description
1 polymer ?
#
loop_
_entity_poly.entity_id
_entity_poly.type
_entity_poly.pdbx_seq_one_letter_code
_entity_poly.pdbx_strand_id
1 'polypeptide(L)'
;MSGPYAENSIVMDIETGQVEPCLQFEPDGLPGDQWLHRRVEFEVDLDHAGVIDRYALPESNEYEVRIVEVPPGEELRLGDVAALHGRSGGGDLVEVLGRDSIPKEWVNNVILLSDYIE
;
A
#
# COMPACT_ATOMS: atom_id res chain seq x y z
N MET A 1 1.67 3.49 21.18
CA MET A 1 1.74 3.91 19.77
C MET A 1 1.09 2.79 18.99
N SER A 2 0.01 3.06 18.29
CA SER A 2 -0.60 2.14 17.34
C SER A 2 0.39 1.94 16.19
N GLY A 3 0.61 0.69 15.78
CA GLY A 3 1.49 0.36 14.66
C GLY A 3 0.87 0.74 13.31
N PRO A 4 1.53 0.38 12.20
CA PRO A 4 1.02 0.64 10.85
C PRO A 4 -0.25 -0.16 10.53
N TYR A 5 -0.49 -1.27 11.24
CA TYR A 5 -1.69 -2.10 11.13
C TYR A 5 -2.78 -1.68 12.11
N ALA A 6 -4.04 -1.78 11.68
CA ALA A 6 -5.22 -1.52 12.52
C ALA A 6 -5.28 -2.51 13.70
N GLU A 7 -5.75 -2.05 14.87
CA GLU A 7 -5.77 -2.84 16.12
C GLU A 7 -6.56 -4.16 16.01
N ASN A 8 -7.59 -4.19 15.17
CA ASN A 8 -8.44 -5.36 14.97
C ASN A 8 -8.10 -6.15 13.70
N SER A 9 -7.00 -5.80 13.03
CA SER A 9 -6.59 -6.49 11.81
C SER A 9 -5.96 -7.85 12.13
N ILE A 10 -6.28 -8.84 11.31
CA ILE A 10 -5.57 -10.11 11.33
C ILE A 10 -4.29 -9.93 10.52
N VAL A 11 -3.16 -9.89 11.23
CA VAL A 11 -1.85 -9.77 10.60
C VAL A 11 -1.30 -11.17 10.29
N MET A 12 -0.89 -11.39 9.05
CA MET A 12 -0.38 -12.68 8.57
C MET A 12 0.91 -12.52 7.80
N ASP A 13 1.84 -13.46 8.00
CA ASP A 13 3.09 -13.53 7.24
C ASP A 13 2.94 -14.60 6.13
N ILE A 14 3.33 -14.26 4.91
CA ILE A 14 3.29 -15.16 3.74
C ILE A 14 4.61 -15.08 2.96
N GLU A 15 4.91 -16.11 2.17
CA GLU A 15 5.94 -16.06 1.14
C GLU A 15 5.26 -16.05 -0.23
N THR A 16 5.70 -15.16 -1.12
CA THR A 16 5.18 -15.04 -2.47
C THR A 16 5.54 -16.27 -3.32
N GLY A 17 4.55 -17.03 -3.79
CA GLY A 17 4.77 -18.17 -4.69
C GLY A 17 4.87 -17.81 -6.18
N GLN A 18 4.43 -16.60 -6.54
CA GLN A 18 4.41 -16.05 -7.89
C GLN A 18 4.62 -14.54 -7.81
N VAL A 19 4.73 -13.87 -8.97
CA VAL A 19 4.76 -12.40 -9.00
C VAL A 19 3.44 -11.85 -8.44
N GLU A 20 3.51 -11.03 -7.39
CA GLU A 20 2.35 -10.38 -6.79
C GLU A 20 2.30 -8.91 -7.22
N PRO A 21 1.24 -8.48 -7.92
CA PRO A 21 1.07 -7.08 -8.29
C PRO A 21 0.55 -6.26 -7.11
N CYS A 22 1.30 -5.22 -6.77
CA CYS A 22 1.01 -4.29 -5.69
C CYS A 22 1.05 -2.83 -6.18
N LEU A 23 0.59 -1.93 -5.32
CA LEU A 23 0.57 -0.49 -5.47
C LEU A 23 1.40 0.12 -4.34
N GLN A 24 2.18 1.14 -4.65
CA GLN A 24 2.81 2.01 -3.65
C GLN A 24 2.29 3.43 -3.87
N PHE A 25 1.79 4.07 -2.82
CA PHE A 25 1.41 5.48 -2.86
C PHE A 25 2.60 6.35 -2.44
N GLU A 26 2.74 7.51 -3.07
CA GLU A 26 3.69 8.54 -2.65
C GLU A 26 2.96 9.89 -2.63
N PRO A 27 2.87 10.55 -1.45
CA PRO A 27 3.25 10.06 -0.12
C PRO A 27 2.24 9.04 0.46
N ASP A 28 2.72 8.02 1.19
CA ASP A 28 1.86 7.08 1.96
C ASP A 28 1.74 7.47 3.45
N GLY A 29 2.68 8.25 3.96
CA GLY A 29 2.72 8.71 5.36
C GLY A 29 3.05 7.61 6.38
N LEU A 30 3.60 6.47 5.95
CA LEU A 30 4.07 5.38 6.80
C LEU A 30 5.59 5.51 7.06
N PRO A 31 6.11 4.85 8.12
CA PRO A 31 7.55 4.91 8.41
C PRO A 31 8.35 3.99 7.50
N GLY A 32 9.22 4.55 6.66
CA GLY A 32 10.04 3.80 5.70
C GLY A 32 9.32 3.62 4.37
N ASP A 33 9.99 2.96 3.41
CA ASP A 33 9.54 2.93 2.01
C ASP A 33 9.21 1.49 1.55
N GLN A 34 8.96 0.57 2.49
CA GLN A 34 8.69 -0.85 2.23
C GLN A 34 7.20 -1.22 2.17
N TRP A 35 6.32 -0.21 2.24
CA TRP A 35 4.88 -0.38 2.30
C TRP A 35 4.26 -0.46 0.91
N LEU A 36 3.31 -1.37 0.79
CA LEU A 36 2.57 -1.66 -0.43
C LEU A 36 1.10 -1.93 -0.10
N HIS A 37 0.27 -1.88 -1.14
CA HIS A 37 -1.13 -2.29 -1.13
C HIS A 37 -1.34 -3.29 -2.26
N ARG A 38 -1.97 -4.43 -1.97
CA ARG A 38 -2.36 -5.44 -2.94
C ARG A 38 -3.28 -4.81 -3.98
N ARG A 39 -2.83 -4.86 -5.24
CA ARG A 39 -3.60 -4.31 -6.35
C ARG A 39 -4.96 -4.99 -6.54
N VAL A 40 -5.07 -6.27 -6.15
CA VAL A 40 -6.31 -7.05 -6.31
C VAL A 40 -7.42 -6.63 -5.34
N GLU A 41 -7.05 -6.04 -4.20
CA GLU A 41 -7.98 -5.56 -3.16
C GLU A 41 -8.34 -4.09 -3.39
N PHE A 42 -7.72 -3.43 -4.38
CA PHE A 42 -8.01 -2.04 -4.71
C PHE A 42 -9.44 -1.91 -5.27
N GLU A 43 -10.28 -1.19 -4.54
CA GLU A 43 -11.66 -0.91 -4.91
C GLU A 43 -11.69 0.17 -6.01
N VAL A 44 -11.87 -0.27 -7.26
CA VAL A 44 -11.89 0.61 -8.45
C VAL A 44 -13.04 1.63 -8.48
N ASP A 45 -14.07 1.43 -7.67
CA ASP A 45 -15.24 2.32 -7.60
C ASP A 45 -15.03 3.49 -6.61
N LEU A 46 -13.90 3.52 -5.89
CA LEU A 46 -13.59 4.61 -4.97
C LEU A 46 -13.20 5.88 -5.73
N ASP A 47 -13.82 7.00 -5.35
CA ASP A 47 -13.34 8.31 -5.75
C ASP A 47 -12.04 8.69 -5.00
N HIS A 48 -11.43 9.80 -5.41
CA HIS A 48 -10.18 10.28 -4.83
C HIS A 48 -10.24 10.44 -3.30
N ALA A 49 -11.36 10.93 -2.76
CA ALA A 49 -11.53 11.10 -1.32
C ALA A 49 -11.66 9.74 -0.61
N GLY A 50 -12.36 8.79 -1.24
CA GLY A 50 -12.48 7.41 -0.79
C GLY A 50 -11.14 6.71 -0.71
N VAL A 51 -10.28 6.84 -1.73
CA VAL A 51 -8.92 6.27 -1.71
C VAL A 51 -8.09 6.86 -0.57
N ILE A 52 -8.07 8.19 -0.43
CA ILE A 52 -7.32 8.85 0.64
C ILE A 52 -7.79 8.38 2.03
N ASP A 53 -9.09 8.24 2.25
CA ASP A 53 -9.62 7.80 3.54
C ASP A 53 -9.34 6.31 3.80
N ARG A 54 -9.57 5.46 2.80
CA ARG A 54 -9.40 3.99 2.86
C ARG A 54 -7.95 3.60 3.12
N TYR A 55 -7.01 4.23 2.43
CA TYR A 55 -5.57 3.94 2.55
C TYR A 55 -4.86 4.83 3.56
N ALA A 56 -5.62 5.64 4.29
CA ALA A 56 -5.13 6.57 5.29
C ALA A 56 -3.99 7.48 4.80
N LEU A 57 -4.09 7.99 3.56
CA LEU A 57 -3.04 8.82 2.96
C LEU A 57 -2.97 10.21 3.62
N PRO A 58 -1.76 10.78 3.81
CA PRO A 58 -1.59 12.12 4.34
C PRO A 58 -2.09 13.18 3.36
N GLU A 59 -2.44 14.37 3.83
CA GLU A 59 -2.85 15.47 2.94
C GLU A 59 -1.73 15.84 1.94
N SER A 60 -2.03 15.69 0.65
CA SER A 60 -1.17 16.10 -0.47
C SER A 60 -1.99 16.74 -1.58
N ASN A 61 -1.34 17.59 -2.38
CA ASN A 61 -1.93 18.15 -3.60
C ASN A 61 -1.97 17.14 -4.75
N GLU A 62 -1.09 16.14 -4.71
CA GLU A 62 -0.89 15.15 -5.75
C GLU A 62 -0.37 13.85 -5.11
N TYR A 63 -0.82 12.71 -5.63
CA TYR A 63 -0.33 11.40 -5.21
C TYR A 63 0.15 10.65 -6.44
N GLU A 64 1.34 10.07 -6.35
CA GLU A 64 1.80 9.09 -7.32
C GLU A 64 1.40 7.69 -6.87
N VAL A 65 1.01 6.85 -7.82
CA VAL A 65 0.78 5.43 -7.67
C VAL A 65 1.86 4.72 -8.47
N ARG A 66 2.73 3.98 -7.78
CA ARG A 66 3.70 3.09 -8.43
C ARG A 66 3.11 1.69 -8.51
N ILE A 67 3.11 1.09 -9.69
CA ILE A 67 2.73 -0.31 -9.89
C ILE A 67 3.98 -1.16 -9.67
N VAL A 68 3.96 -1.98 -8.62
CA VAL A 68 5.08 -2.78 -8.16
C VAL A 68 4.78 -4.26 -8.42
N GLU A 69 5.71 -4.97 -9.04
CA GLU A 69 5.66 -6.42 -9.19
C GLU A 69 6.62 -7.07 -8.21
N VAL A 70 6.09 -7.54 -7.07
CA VAL A 70 6.91 -8.24 -6.07
C VAL A 70 7.26 -9.63 -6.64
N PRO A 71 8.55 -9.98 -6.78
CA PRO A 71 8.96 -11.27 -7.32
C PRO A 71 8.63 -12.41 -6.35
N PRO A 72 8.54 -13.66 -6.84
CA PRO A 72 8.38 -14.82 -5.96
C PRO A 72 9.58 -15.00 -5.03
N GLY A 73 9.33 -15.57 -3.84
CA GLY A 73 10.31 -15.85 -2.80
C GLY A 73 10.53 -14.70 -1.81
N GLU A 74 9.77 -13.61 -1.93
CA GLU A 74 9.77 -12.52 -0.95
C GLU A 74 8.78 -12.79 0.19
N GLU A 75 9.21 -12.48 1.41
CA GLU A 75 8.37 -12.56 2.62
C GLU A 75 7.56 -11.28 2.78
N LEU A 76 6.25 -11.42 2.94
CA LEU A 76 5.31 -10.31 3.11
C LEU A 76 4.56 -10.45 4.43
N ARG A 77 4.29 -9.31 5.07
CA ARG A 77 3.31 -9.21 6.15
C ARG A 77 2.09 -8.44 5.69
N LEU A 78 0.93 -9.08 5.79
CA LEU A 78 -0.36 -8.57 5.34
C LEU A 78 -1.23 -8.21 6.52
N GLY A 79 -2.04 -7.17 6.37
CA GLY A 79 -3.10 -6.79 7.29
C GLY A 79 -3.88 -5.61 6.71
N ASP A 80 -4.50 -4.83 7.58
CA ASP A 80 -5.21 -3.61 7.21
C ASP A 80 -4.47 -2.40 7.78
N VAL A 81 -4.34 -1.33 7.00
CA VAL A 81 -3.73 -0.07 7.43
C VAL A 81 -4.52 0.52 8.60
N ALA A 82 -3.81 1.01 9.60
CA ALA A 82 -4.42 1.70 10.73
C ALA A 82 -5.09 3.03 10.31
N ALA A 83 -5.96 3.54 11.18
CA ALA A 83 -6.39 4.93 11.09
C ALA A 83 -5.19 5.86 11.34
N LEU A 84 -4.82 6.64 10.33
CA LEU A 84 -3.67 7.55 10.33
C LEU A 84 -4.06 8.88 9.68
N HIS A 85 -3.35 9.96 9.97
CA HIS A 85 -3.55 11.28 9.35
C HIS A 85 -4.99 11.82 9.41
N GLY A 86 -5.77 11.41 10.42
CA GLY A 86 -7.18 11.79 10.58
C GLY A 86 -8.14 11.04 9.63
N ARG A 87 -7.68 9.95 9.01
CA ARG A 87 -8.42 9.09 8.09
C ARG A 87 -8.83 7.77 8.74
N SER A 88 -9.86 7.15 8.19
CA SER A 88 -10.40 5.89 8.72
C SER A 88 -9.43 4.71 8.56
N GLY A 89 -8.69 4.67 7.45
CA GLY A 89 -7.85 3.54 7.10
C GLY A 89 -8.65 2.27 6.79
N GLY A 90 -8.05 1.14 7.11
CA GLY A 90 -8.60 -0.20 6.93
C GLY A 90 -8.35 -0.81 5.56
N GLY A 91 -7.82 -0.05 4.59
CA GLY A 91 -7.32 -0.57 3.31
C GLY A 91 -6.33 -1.69 3.59
N ASP A 92 -6.17 -2.60 2.64
CA ASP A 92 -5.15 -3.63 2.78
C ASP A 92 -3.76 -2.98 2.93
N LEU A 93 -2.84 -3.61 3.66
CA LEU A 93 -1.49 -3.12 3.86
C LEU A 93 -0.51 -4.28 3.82
N VAL A 94 0.58 -4.07 3.11
CA VAL A 94 1.64 -5.04 2.90
C VAL A 94 2.97 -4.42 3.32
N GLU A 95 3.71 -5.11 4.19
CA GLU A 95 5.11 -4.84 4.48
C GLU A 95 5.96 -5.88 3.76
N VAL A 96 6.97 -5.44 3.00
CA VAL A 96 7.98 -6.37 2.47
C VAL A 96 9.06 -6.59 3.52
N LEU A 97 9.09 -7.78 4.11
CA LEU A 97 9.96 -8.10 5.24
C LEU A 97 11.42 -8.19 4.79
N GLY A 98 12.32 -7.77 5.70
CA GLY A 98 13.77 -7.77 5.44
C GLY A 98 14.24 -6.68 4.48
N ARG A 99 13.38 -5.71 4.13
CA ARG A 99 13.70 -4.57 3.27
C ARG A 99 13.33 -3.26 3.94
N ASP A 100 14.20 -2.26 3.78
CA ASP A 100 13.95 -0.89 4.23
C ASP A 100 13.22 -0.04 3.17
N SER A 101 13.19 -0.52 1.92
CA SER A 101 12.57 0.16 0.78
C SER A 101 12.24 -0.82 -0.35
N ILE A 102 11.20 -0.51 -1.13
CA ILE A 102 10.89 -1.23 -2.37
C ILE A 102 11.99 -1.02 -3.44
N PRO A 103 12.58 -2.09 -4.01
CA PRO A 103 13.54 -1.98 -5.09
C PRO A 103 12.95 -1.34 -6.35
N LYS A 104 13.72 -0.44 -6.98
CA LYS A 104 13.26 0.31 -8.17
C LYS A 104 13.02 -0.60 -9.37
N GLU A 105 13.77 -1.70 -9.46
CA GLU A 105 13.62 -2.71 -10.51
C GLU A 105 12.29 -3.48 -10.44
N TRP A 106 11.56 -3.41 -9.32
CA TRP A 106 10.21 -3.99 -9.21
C TRP A 106 9.12 -3.02 -9.66
N VAL A 107 9.45 -1.73 -9.83
CA VAL A 107 8.49 -0.70 -10.24
C VAL A 107 8.37 -0.72 -11.76
N ASN A 108 7.21 -1.15 -12.24
CA ASN A 108 6.94 -1.23 -13.67
C ASN A 108 6.33 0.05 -14.26
N ASN A 109 5.60 0.80 -13.45
CA ASN A 109 4.94 2.02 -13.89
C ASN A 109 4.78 3.01 -12.73
N VAL A 110 4.72 4.30 -13.06
CA VAL A 110 4.37 5.39 -12.15
C VAL A 110 3.31 6.24 -12.83
N ILE A 111 2.19 6.45 -12.16
CA ILE A 111 1.02 7.18 -12.67
C ILE A 111 0.45 8.05 -11.55
N LEU A 112 -0.26 9.12 -11.89
CA LEU A 112 -0.99 9.91 -10.90
C LEU A 112 -2.20 9.15 -10.39
N LEU A 113 -2.56 9.35 -9.12
CA LEU A 113 -3.75 8.72 -8.55
C LEU A 113 -5.02 9.10 -9.33
N SER A 114 -5.14 10.36 -9.78
CA SER A 114 -6.26 10.80 -10.62
C SER A 114 -6.45 9.93 -11.85
N ASP A 115 -5.35 9.64 -12.54
CA ASP A 115 -5.37 8.91 -13.80
C ASP A 115 -5.50 7.39 -13.58
N TYR A 116 -5.13 6.91 -12.39
CA TYR A 116 -5.24 5.49 -12.01
C TYR A 116 -6.69 5.07 -11.70
N ILE A 117 -7.50 6.01 -11.18
CA ILE A 117 -8.91 5.76 -10.79
C ILE A 117 -9.93 6.22 -11.83
N GLU A 118 -9.47 6.72 -12.98
CA GLU A 118 -10.29 7.06 -14.16
C GLU A 118 -10.61 5.83 -15.03
#